data_AF-A0A835L409-F1
#
_entry.id   AF-A0A835L409-F1
#
_cell.length_a   1.000
_cell.length_b   1.000
_cell.length_c   1.000
_cell.angle_alpha   90.00
_cell.angle_beta   90.00
_cell.angle_gamma   90.00
#
_symmetry.space_group_name_H-M   'P 1'
#
loop_
_entity.id
_entity.type
_entity.pdbx_description
1 polymer ?
#
loop_
_entity_poly.entity_id
_entity_poly.type
_entity_poly.pdbx_seq_one_letter_code
_entity_poly.pdbx_strand_id
1 'polypeptide(L)'
;MTSNRQAPALVNECARIVTSIGNAPLLQSSPEQSPAMYRVECGTNVNTSLHDSFANVVETAKQWKVEKPNEQWVLVQKKRLKNRFSTLEGKARKSGSDKFKAADIQVPLFINNVAKSTLETDIVDYILEQTRVHVTLQKIKSRVQRQYSSYKMLVPSAKLSLFLDDTLWPEGITILEKLDTMTGTGRAITSTPEREHTPPTILPAIVPGTMSPYLEEKREDG
;
A
#
# COMPACT_ATOMS: atom_id res chain seq x y z
N MET A 1 -18.30 73.63 7.37
CA MET A 1 -19.25 72.51 7.52
C MET A 1 -18.45 71.27 7.90
N THR A 2 -18.39 70.99 9.20
CA THR A 2 -17.56 69.95 9.82
C THR A 2 -18.31 68.62 9.85
N SER A 3 -17.85 67.62 9.10
CA SER A 3 -18.38 66.26 9.20
C SER A 3 -17.51 65.42 10.13
N ASN A 4 -18.14 65.13 11.26
CA ASN A 4 -17.75 64.23 12.33
C ASN A 4 -17.70 62.78 11.80
N ARG A 5 -16.62 62.04 12.05
CA ARG A 5 -16.62 60.57 11.88
C ARG A 5 -15.88 59.94 13.06
N GLN A 6 -16.68 59.36 13.95
CA GLN A 6 -16.27 58.56 15.10
C GLN A 6 -15.53 57.28 14.64
N ALA A 7 -14.43 57.00 15.31
CA ALA A 7 -13.77 55.69 15.29
C ALA A 7 -14.43 54.77 16.33
N PRO A 8 -14.66 53.48 16.03
CA PRO A 8 -15.10 52.52 17.03
C PRO A 8 -13.93 52.06 17.91
N ALA A 9 -14.15 52.06 19.22
CA ALA A 9 -13.25 51.56 20.23
C ALA A 9 -13.17 50.03 20.19
N LEU A 10 -11.95 49.50 20.09
CA LEU A 10 -11.64 48.09 20.33
C LEU A 10 -11.56 47.85 21.84
N VAL A 11 -12.62 47.27 22.40
CA VAL A 11 -12.62 46.67 23.73
C VAL A 11 -12.09 45.24 23.62
N ASN A 12 -10.82 45.05 24.02
CA ASN A 12 -10.23 43.73 24.21
C ASN A 12 -10.66 43.19 25.59
N GLU A 13 -11.72 42.40 25.60
CA GLU A 13 -12.17 41.65 26.76
C GLU A 13 -11.44 40.30 26.79
N CYS A 14 -10.23 40.29 27.37
CA CYS A 14 -9.49 39.06 27.66
C CYS A 14 -10.19 38.31 28.80
N ALA A 15 -11.11 37.42 28.44
CA ALA A 15 -11.73 36.48 29.35
C ALA A 15 -10.67 35.56 29.98
N ARG A 16 -10.63 35.55 31.31
CA ARG A 16 -9.84 34.66 32.15
C ARG A 16 -10.34 33.23 31.99
N ILE A 17 -9.51 32.35 31.43
CA ILE A 17 -9.76 30.91 31.48
C ILE A 17 -9.34 30.41 32.86
N VAL A 18 -10.34 30.10 33.68
CA VAL A 18 -10.23 29.38 34.94
C VAL A 18 -9.81 27.94 34.64
N THR A 19 -8.60 27.56 35.05
CA THR A 19 -8.14 26.18 35.05
C THR A 19 -8.86 25.41 36.16
N SER A 20 -9.94 24.71 35.83
CA SER A 20 -10.50 23.68 36.70
C SER A 20 -9.60 22.46 36.68
N ILE A 21 -8.90 22.23 37.78
CA ILE A 21 -8.18 20.99 38.08
C ILE A 21 -9.24 19.90 38.27
N GLY A 22 -9.56 19.19 37.19
CA GLY A 22 -10.44 18.04 37.20
C GLY A 22 -9.69 16.81 37.68
N ASN A 23 -10.07 16.32 38.87
CA ASN A 23 -9.60 15.08 39.46
C ASN A 23 -9.66 13.92 38.46
N ALA A 24 -8.50 13.30 38.23
CA ALA A 24 -8.41 12.04 37.52
C ALA A 24 -9.08 10.92 38.36
N PRO A 25 -10.07 10.20 37.83
CA PRO A 25 -10.62 9.05 38.51
C PRO A 25 -9.58 7.92 38.54
N LEU A 26 -9.25 7.52 39.77
CA LEU A 26 -8.45 6.36 40.14
C LEU A 26 -8.96 5.11 39.41
N LEU A 27 -8.15 4.61 38.46
CA LEU A 27 -8.38 3.34 37.77
C LEU A 27 -8.40 2.20 38.79
N GLN A 28 -9.59 1.69 39.09
CA GLN A 28 -9.76 0.42 39.78
C GLN A 28 -9.19 -0.69 38.89
N SER A 29 -8.16 -1.34 39.42
CA SER A 29 -7.54 -2.55 38.89
C SER A 29 -8.59 -3.61 38.59
N SER A 30 -8.66 -4.01 37.32
CA SER A 30 -9.47 -5.12 36.84
C SER A 30 -8.97 -6.43 37.47
N PRO A 31 -9.85 -7.31 37.96
CA PRO A 31 -9.44 -8.59 38.52
C PRO A 31 -8.83 -9.46 37.42
N GLU A 32 -7.59 -9.88 37.66
CA GLU A 32 -6.86 -10.89 36.92
C GLU A 32 -7.68 -12.20 36.95
N GLN A 33 -8.52 -12.40 35.94
CA GLN A 33 -9.13 -13.69 35.69
C GLN A 33 -8.10 -14.55 34.98
N SER A 34 -7.48 -15.43 35.78
CA SER A 34 -6.65 -16.54 35.32
C SER A 34 -7.35 -17.26 34.16
N PRO A 35 -6.66 -17.50 33.03
CA PRO A 35 -7.25 -18.22 31.91
C PRO A 35 -7.60 -19.64 32.37
N ALA A 36 -8.90 -19.91 32.47
CA ALA A 36 -9.43 -21.26 32.60
C ALA A 36 -8.99 -22.03 31.35
N MET A 37 -8.01 -22.91 31.54
CA MET A 37 -7.57 -23.90 30.56
C MET A 37 -8.76 -24.80 30.22
N TYR A 38 -9.48 -24.48 29.14
CA TYR A 38 -10.43 -25.41 28.55
C TYR A 38 -9.60 -26.50 27.87
N ARG A 39 -9.51 -27.64 28.56
CA ARG A 39 -8.95 -28.88 28.03
C ARG A 39 -9.91 -29.39 26.96
N VAL A 40 -9.62 -29.11 25.70
CA VAL A 40 -10.28 -29.74 24.56
C VAL A 40 -9.81 -31.19 24.51
N GLU A 41 -10.63 -32.11 24.99
CA GLU A 41 -10.42 -33.53 24.79
C GLU A 41 -10.75 -33.88 23.34
N CYS A 42 -9.73 -33.77 22.47
CA CYS A 42 -9.77 -34.37 21.15
C CYS A 42 -9.76 -35.89 21.33
N GLY A 43 -10.95 -36.51 21.27
CA GLY A 43 -11.11 -37.96 21.16
C GLY A 43 -10.48 -38.45 19.86
N THR A 44 -9.20 -38.77 19.91
CA THR A 44 -8.50 -39.46 18.83
C THR A 44 -8.78 -40.94 18.96
N ASN A 45 -9.70 -41.44 18.12
CA ASN A 45 -9.82 -42.88 17.86
C ASN A 45 -8.64 -43.26 16.95
N VAL A 46 -7.47 -43.46 17.56
CA VAL A 46 -6.25 -43.85 16.86
C VAL A 46 -6.32 -45.35 16.64
N ASN A 47 -6.87 -45.76 15.49
CA ASN A 47 -6.43 -47.02 14.90
C ASN A 47 -4.94 -46.83 14.63
N THR A 48 -4.10 -47.47 15.44
CA THR A 48 -2.65 -47.51 15.27
C THR A 48 -2.33 -48.29 13.99
N SER A 49 -2.56 -47.66 12.84
CA SER A 49 -1.88 -48.06 11.62
C SER A 49 -0.42 -47.72 11.86
N LEU A 50 0.40 -48.77 11.98
CA LEU A 50 1.85 -48.74 11.93
C LEU A 50 2.35 -47.52 11.16
N HIS A 51 2.81 -46.51 11.90
CA HIS A 51 3.55 -45.42 11.31
C HIS A 51 4.85 -46.03 10.80
N ASP A 52 4.88 -46.35 9.51
CA ASP A 52 6.13 -46.63 8.83
C ASP A 52 7.03 -45.41 9.01
N SER A 53 8.15 -45.65 9.70
CA SER A 53 9.24 -44.70 9.80
C SER A 53 9.60 -44.22 8.39
N PHE A 54 9.96 -42.94 8.24
CA PHE A 54 10.46 -42.39 6.98
C PHE A 54 11.61 -43.22 6.37
N ALA A 55 12.33 -43.98 7.20
CA ALA A 55 13.34 -44.94 6.74
C ALA A 55 12.76 -46.10 5.90
N ASN A 56 11.57 -46.63 6.24
CA ASN A 56 10.92 -47.72 5.50
C ASN A 56 10.44 -47.28 4.12
N VAL A 57 10.03 -46.02 3.97
CA VAL A 57 9.58 -45.46 2.68
C VAL A 57 10.71 -45.44 1.64
N VAL A 58 11.97 -45.35 2.08
CA VAL A 58 13.14 -45.39 1.19
C VAL A 58 13.44 -46.82 0.71
N GLU A 59 13.18 -47.84 1.53
CA GLU A 59 13.50 -49.22 1.19
C GLU A 59 12.42 -49.92 0.35
N THR A 60 11.14 -49.57 0.53
CA THR A 60 10.04 -50.17 -0.25
C THR A 60 9.97 -49.63 -1.69
N ALA A 61 10.57 -48.46 -1.97
CA ALA A 61 10.58 -47.83 -3.30
C ALA A 61 11.72 -48.32 -4.22
N LYS A 62 12.21 -49.56 -4.06
CA LYS A 62 13.32 -50.15 -4.84
C LYS A 62 13.06 -50.36 -6.34
N GLN A 63 11.91 -49.96 -6.86
CA GLN A 63 11.69 -49.86 -8.30
C GLN A 63 11.26 -48.44 -8.64
N TRP A 64 12.22 -47.51 -8.59
CA TRP A 64 12.12 -46.28 -9.36
C TRP A 64 11.91 -46.70 -10.81
N LYS A 65 10.68 -46.54 -11.31
CA LYS A 65 10.41 -46.71 -12.73
C LYS A 65 11.31 -45.70 -13.42
N VAL A 66 12.33 -46.21 -14.11
CA VAL A 66 13.15 -45.40 -15.02
C VAL A 66 12.23 -45.03 -16.16
N GLU A 67 11.44 -43.97 -15.97
CA GLU A 67 10.72 -43.33 -17.07
C GLU A 67 11.79 -42.87 -18.04
N LYS A 68 11.74 -43.42 -19.26
CA LYS A 68 12.62 -42.98 -20.34
C LYS A 68 12.44 -41.46 -20.47
N PRO A 69 13.53 -40.67 -20.43
CA PRO A 69 13.42 -39.23 -20.60
C PRO A 69 12.79 -38.97 -21.97
N ASN A 70 11.54 -38.51 -21.96
CA ASN A 70 10.89 -38.07 -23.17
C ASN A 70 11.41 -36.66 -23.45
N GLU A 71 12.17 -36.48 -24.53
CA GLU A 71 12.86 -35.21 -24.88
C GLU A 71 11.91 -34.08 -25.29
N GLN A 72 10.60 -34.31 -25.17
CA GLN A 72 9.58 -33.33 -25.52
C GLN A 72 9.23 -32.48 -24.31
N TRP A 73 9.37 -31.17 -24.47
CA TRP A 73 8.87 -30.20 -23.50
C TRP A 73 7.35 -30.32 -23.36
N VAL A 74 6.88 -30.87 -22.24
CA VAL A 74 5.45 -30.94 -21.93
C VAL A 74 5.04 -29.67 -21.19
N LEU A 75 4.05 -28.98 -21.74
CA LEU A 75 3.45 -27.80 -21.13
C LEU A 75 2.59 -28.22 -19.93
N VAL A 76 3.19 -28.23 -18.73
CA VAL A 76 2.47 -28.54 -17.48
C VAL A 76 1.68 -27.31 -17.03
N GLN A 77 0.42 -27.20 -17.47
CA GLN A 77 -0.48 -26.18 -16.96
C GLN A 77 -0.97 -26.59 -15.57
N LYS A 78 -0.49 -25.90 -14.53
CA LYS A 78 -0.97 -26.09 -13.16
C LYS A 78 -2.45 -25.70 -13.10
N LYS A 79 -3.34 -26.69 -12.97
CA LYS A 79 -4.79 -26.49 -12.86
C LYS A 79 -5.06 -25.59 -11.67
N ARG A 80 -5.34 -24.30 -11.91
CA ARG A 80 -5.70 -23.35 -10.87
C ARG A 80 -6.98 -23.87 -10.20
N LEU A 81 -6.89 -24.24 -8.92
CA LEU A 81 -8.07 -24.56 -8.13
C LEU A 81 -8.99 -23.34 -8.18
N LYS A 82 -10.19 -23.51 -8.75
CA LYS A 82 -11.22 -22.46 -8.73
C LYS A 82 -11.45 -22.10 -7.27
N ASN A 83 -11.31 -20.82 -6.93
CA ASN A 83 -11.55 -20.33 -5.58
C ASN A 83 -12.96 -20.78 -5.16
N ARG A 84 -13.06 -21.62 -4.11
CA ARG A 84 -14.33 -22.24 -3.68
C ARG A 84 -15.19 -21.29 -2.85
N PHE A 85 -14.67 -20.11 -2.51
CA PHE A 85 -15.42 -19.12 -1.74
C PHE A 85 -16.26 -18.24 -2.67
N SER A 86 -17.57 -18.35 -2.55
CA SER A 86 -18.52 -17.37 -3.10
C SER A 86 -18.70 -16.24 -2.09
N THR A 87 -18.27 -15.03 -2.43
CA THR A 87 -18.56 -13.85 -1.62
C THR A 87 -19.99 -13.40 -1.91
N LEU A 88 -20.82 -13.27 -0.87
CA LEU A 88 -22.16 -12.69 -0.95
C LEU A 88 -22.13 -11.31 -0.31
N GLU A 89 -22.62 -10.29 -1.01
CA GLU A 89 -22.73 -8.93 -0.50
C GLU A 89 -24.14 -8.68 0.07
N GLY A 90 -24.20 -8.18 1.30
CA GLY A 90 -25.46 -7.80 1.94
C GLY A 90 -26.02 -6.49 1.38
N LYS A 91 -27.32 -6.46 1.07
CA LYS A 91 -28.03 -5.27 0.54
C LYS A 91 -28.92 -4.57 1.59
N ALA A 92 -28.65 -4.79 2.88
CA ALA A 92 -29.46 -4.22 3.95
C ALA A 92 -29.43 -2.67 3.90
N ARG A 93 -30.59 -2.04 4.07
CA ARG A 93 -30.67 -0.58 4.18
C ARG A 93 -30.01 -0.14 5.49
N LYS A 94 -29.11 0.84 5.41
CA LYS A 94 -28.49 1.44 6.59
C LYS A 94 -29.55 2.25 7.36
N SER A 95 -29.86 1.88 8.60
CA SER A 95 -30.54 2.80 9.52
C SER A 95 -29.50 3.73 10.15
N GLY A 96 -29.83 5.01 10.33
CA GLY A 96 -28.89 6.02 10.79
C GLY A 96 -28.37 5.82 12.22
N SER A 97 -29.02 4.96 13.02
CA SER A 97 -28.71 4.72 14.44
C SER A 97 -27.89 3.44 14.68
N ASP A 98 -27.57 2.66 13.65
CA ASP A 98 -27.04 1.32 13.86
C ASP A 98 -25.53 1.34 14.11
N LYS A 99 -25.11 0.63 15.16
CA LYS A 99 -23.70 0.38 15.45
C LYS A 99 -23.04 -0.55 14.42
N PHE A 100 -23.86 -1.35 13.74
CA PHE A 100 -23.41 -2.29 12.73
C PHE A 100 -23.44 -1.64 11.35
N LYS A 101 -22.26 -1.23 10.87
CA LYS A 101 -22.07 -0.64 9.55
C LYS A 101 -20.94 -1.36 8.83
N ALA A 102 -21.07 -1.47 7.50
CA ALA A 102 -19.96 -1.89 6.67
C ALA A 102 -18.76 -0.98 6.92
N ALA A 103 -17.56 -1.56 6.97
CA ALA A 103 -16.34 -0.78 7.08
C ALA A 103 -16.19 0.12 5.85
N ASP A 104 -15.82 1.37 6.06
CA ASP A 104 -15.51 2.27 4.96
C ASP A 104 -14.17 1.86 4.34
N ILE A 105 -14.20 1.55 3.05
CA ILE A 105 -12.99 1.21 2.30
C ILE A 105 -12.18 2.49 2.11
N GLN A 106 -10.96 2.49 2.64
CA GLN A 106 -10.02 3.59 2.50
C GLN A 106 -8.93 3.23 1.50
N VAL A 107 -8.64 4.17 0.60
CA VAL A 107 -7.62 4.03 -0.44
C VAL A 107 -6.42 4.89 -0.05
N PRO A 108 -5.19 4.33 -0.05
CA PRO A 108 -3.99 5.11 0.22
C PRO A 108 -3.59 5.95 -0.99
N LEU A 109 -3.48 7.26 -0.79
CA LEU A 109 -2.94 8.21 -1.77
C LEU A 109 -1.59 8.76 -1.31
N PHE A 110 -0.71 9.01 -2.28
CA PHE A 110 0.64 9.50 -2.04
C PHE A 110 0.81 10.89 -2.63
N ILE A 111 1.19 11.85 -1.80
CA ILE A 111 1.50 13.22 -2.19
C ILE A 111 3.01 13.34 -2.24
N ASN A 112 3.53 13.72 -3.41
CA ASN A 112 4.94 13.97 -3.62
C ASN A 112 5.20 15.44 -3.94
N ASN A 113 6.48 15.83 -3.81
CA ASN A 113 6.98 17.16 -4.12
C ASN A 113 6.43 18.28 -3.21
N VAL A 114 6.19 17.98 -1.93
CA VAL A 114 5.76 19.00 -0.96
C VAL A 114 6.98 19.75 -0.42
N ALA A 115 6.89 21.07 -0.31
CA ALA A 115 7.96 21.89 0.26
C ALA A 115 8.28 21.48 1.71
N LYS A 116 9.56 21.54 2.10
CA LYS A 116 10.00 21.14 3.44
C LYS A 116 9.50 22.05 4.57
N SER A 117 9.19 23.30 4.24
CA SER A 117 8.65 24.29 5.17
C SER A 117 7.17 24.08 5.48
N THR A 118 6.45 23.33 4.65
CA THR A 118 5.01 23.09 4.82
C THR A 118 4.77 22.10 5.96
N LEU A 119 3.88 22.47 6.88
CA LEU A 119 3.48 21.62 8.00
C LEU A 119 2.35 20.67 7.57
N GLU A 120 2.19 19.58 8.32
CA GLU A 120 1.12 18.60 8.07
C GLU A 120 -0.26 19.21 8.26
N THR A 121 -0.40 20.12 9.23
CA THR A 121 -1.64 20.86 9.52
C THR A 121 -2.12 21.67 8.32
N ASP A 122 -1.20 22.40 7.67
CA ASP A 122 -1.53 23.28 6.55
C ASP A 122 -2.11 22.48 5.37
N ILE A 123 -1.58 21.27 5.13
CA ILE A 123 -2.05 20.38 4.07
C ILE A 123 -3.43 19.81 4.42
N VAL A 124 -3.65 19.41 5.69
CA VAL A 124 -4.95 18.91 6.16
C VAL A 124 -6.01 20.01 6.05
N ASP A 125 -5.68 21.23 6.47
CA ASP A 125 -6.60 22.37 6.44
C ASP A 125 -6.96 22.73 4.99
N TYR A 126 -5.97 22.75 4.09
CA TYR A 126 -6.20 22.96 2.66
C TYR A 126 -7.16 21.91 2.08
N ILE A 127 -6.91 20.62 2.33
CA ILE A 127 -7.76 19.53 1.84
C ILE A 127 -9.17 19.64 2.43
N LEU A 128 -9.27 19.97 3.72
CA LEU A 128 -10.55 20.12 4.41
C LEU A 128 -11.37 21.28 3.82
N GLU A 129 -10.73 22.42 3.51
CA GLU A 129 -11.39 23.56 2.88
C GLU A 129 -11.92 23.22 1.48
N GLN A 130 -11.10 22.57 0.65
CA GLN A 130 -11.46 22.27 -0.74
C GLN A 130 -12.48 21.12 -0.87
N THR A 131 -12.30 20.05 -0.09
CA THR A 131 -13.08 18.80 -0.27
C THR A 131 -14.12 18.56 0.82
N ARG A 132 -14.04 19.28 1.95
CA ARG A 132 -14.82 19.01 3.18
C ARG A 132 -14.63 17.59 3.71
N VAL A 133 -13.47 16.99 3.44
CA VAL A 133 -13.08 15.67 3.94
C VAL A 133 -11.94 15.84 4.91
N HIS A 134 -12.14 15.39 6.14
CA HIS A 134 -11.05 15.27 7.10
C HIS A 134 -10.20 14.05 6.76
N VAL A 135 -8.92 14.26 6.47
CA VAL A 135 -7.96 13.21 6.12
C VAL A 135 -6.87 13.10 7.18
N THR A 136 -6.29 11.90 7.34
CA THR A 136 -5.11 11.70 8.16
C THR A 136 -3.88 11.59 7.28
N LEU A 137 -2.88 12.44 7.54
CA LEU A 137 -1.59 12.42 6.83
C LEU A 137 -0.52 11.70 7.66
N GLN A 138 0.33 10.97 6.95
CA GLN A 138 1.50 10.32 7.50
C GLN A 138 2.72 10.69 6.66
N LYS A 139 3.70 11.35 7.26
CA LYS A 139 4.96 11.68 6.58
C LYS A 139 5.77 10.42 6.27
N ILE A 140 6.21 10.30 5.02
CA ILE A 140 7.01 9.16 4.55
C ILE A 140 8.49 9.47 4.78
N LYS A 141 9.14 8.65 5.61
CA LYS A 141 10.59 8.70 5.79
C LYS A 141 11.28 8.06 4.58
N SER A 142 11.86 8.90 3.73
CA SER A 142 12.66 8.44 2.58
C SER A 142 14.05 8.00 3.03
N ARG A 143 14.60 6.95 2.41
CA ARG A 143 15.99 6.50 2.66
C ARG A 143 17.02 7.49 2.12
N VAL A 144 16.73 8.06 0.94
CA VAL A 144 17.55 9.10 0.31
C VAL A 144 16.95 10.45 0.69
N GLN A 145 17.79 11.35 1.20
CA GLN A 145 17.36 12.70 1.54
C GLN A 145 17.01 13.45 0.24
N ARG A 146 15.74 13.82 0.09
CA ARG A 146 15.26 14.63 -1.03
C ARG A 146 15.11 16.09 -0.62
N GLN A 147 14.98 16.97 -1.60
CA GLN A 147 14.71 18.40 -1.36
C GLN A 147 13.24 18.68 -1.02
N TYR A 148 12.37 17.68 -1.13
CA TYR A 148 10.95 17.73 -0.78
C TYR A 148 10.57 16.66 0.25
N SER A 149 9.40 16.86 0.86
CA SER A 149 8.72 15.88 1.68
C SER A 149 7.69 15.10 0.85
N SER A 150 7.40 13.88 1.28
CA SER A 150 6.33 13.05 0.73
C SER A 150 5.42 12.60 1.86
N TYR A 151 4.12 12.51 1.56
CA TYR A 151 3.09 12.15 2.53
C TYR A 151 2.22 11.03 1.97
N LYS A 152 1.71 10.20 2.87
CA LYS A 152 0.68 9.20 2.61
C LYS A 152 -0.59 9.65 3.33
N MET A 153 -1.73 9.61 2.65
CA MET A 153 -3.03 9.84 3.26
C MET A 153 -3.99 8.69 2.93
N LEU A 154 -4.99 8.50 3.77
CA LEU A 154 -6.06 7.52 3.58
C LEU A 154 -7.36 8.27 3.24
N VAL A 155 -7.93 7.98 2.08
CA VAL A 155 -9.12 8.65 1.56
C VAL A 155 -10.25 7.64 1.38
N PRO A 156 -11.50 7.96 1.78
CA PRO A 156 -12.64 7.09 1.51
C PRO A 156 -12.81 6.86 -0.01
N SER A 157 -12.96 5.60 -0.43
CA SER A 157 -13.07 5.23 -1.85
C SER A 157 -14.21 5.99 -2.56
N ALA A 158 -15.31 6.26 -1.88
CA ALA A 158 -16.45 7.00 -2.42
C ALA A 158 -16.13 8.45 -2.82
N LYS A 159 -15.06 9.04 -2.26
CA LYS A 159 -14.64 10.41 -2.53
C LYS A 159 -13.33 10.47 -3.32
N LEU A 160 -12.83 9.33 -3.79
CA LEU A 160 -11.54 9.22 -4.46
C LEU A 160 -11.43 10.14 -5.69
N SER A 161 -12.49 10.23 -6.50
CA SER A 161 -12.51 11.05 -7.72
C SER A 161 -12.15 12.51 -7.45
N LEU A 162 -12.63 13.10 -6.35
CA LEU A 162 -12.32 14.49 -5.98
C LEU A 162 -10.82 14.71 -5.77
N PHE A 163 -10.10 13.69 -5.28
CA PHE A 163 -8.66 13.78 -5.01
C PHE A 163 -7.81 13.49 -6.25
N LEU A 164 -8.40 12.94 -7.30
CA LEU A 164 -7.73 12.69 -8.58
C LEU A 164 -7.96 13.82 -9.59
N ASP A 165 -8.76 14.83 -9.23
CA ASP A 165 -8.96 16.01 -10.07
C ASP A 165 -7.73 16.91 -10.04
N ASP A 166 -7.17 17.19 -11.22
CA ASP A 166 -5.97 18.03 -11.37
C ASP A 166 -6.17 19.47 -10.85
N THR A 167 -7.42 19.94 -10.83
CA THR A 167 -7.77 21.28 -10.34
C THR A 167 -7.69 21.42 -8.82
N LEU A 168 -7.70 20.31 -8.08
CA LEU A 168 -7.62 20.34 -6.62
C LEU A 168 -6.22 20.70 -6.14
N TRP A 169 -5.17 20.40 -6.92
CA TRP A 169 -3.81 20.42 -6.43
C TRP A 169 -3.04 21.66 -6.91
N PRO A 170 -2.24 22.30 -6.03
CA PRO A 170 -1.33 23.35 -6.45
C PRO A 170 -0.33 22.84 -7.49
N GLU A 171 0.12 23.75 -8.35
CA GLU A 171 1.10 23.44 -9.40
C GLU A 171 2.37 22.80 -8.81
N GLY A 172 2.82 21.72 -9.44
CA GLY A 172 4.02 20.99 -9.05
C GLY A 172 3.80 19.87 -8.03
N ILE A 173 2.63 19.77 -7.40
CA ILE A 173 2.28 18.61 -6.56
C ILE A 173 1.94 17.42 -7.45
N THR A 174 2.47 16.24 -7.10
CA THR A 174 2.17 14.99 -7.82
C THR A 174 1.45 14.02 -6.91
N ILE A 175 0.28 13.55 -7.35
CA ILE A 175 -0.51 12.53 -6.67
C ILE A 175 -0.33 11.18 -7.35
N LEU A 176 -0.07 10.15 -6.54
CA LEU A 176 -0.01 8.77 -7.01
C LEU A 176 -1.01 7.93 -6.23
N GLU A 177 -1.94 7.32 -6.96
CA GLU A 177 -2.72 6.20 -6.46
C GLU A 177 -1.83 4.96 -6.53
N LYS A 178 -1.52 4.38 -5.37
CA LYS A 178 -0.86 3.09 -5.36
C LYS A 178 -1.95 2.03 -5.50
N LEU A 179 -2.11 1.50 -6.71
CA LEU A 179 -2.84 0.25 -6.87
C LEU A 179 -2.11 -0.81 -6.01
N ASP A 180 -2.82 -1.35 -5.02
CA ASP A 180 -2.31 -2.45 -4.21
C ASP A 180 -2.04 -3.65 -5.13
N THR A 181 -0.79 -3.80 -5.56
CA THR A 181 -0.29 -5.01 -6.23
C THR A 181 -0.29 -6.25 -5.30
N MET A 182 -0.89 -6.14 -4.12
CA MET A 182 -0.98 -7.18 -3.08
C MET A 182 -2.29 -7.98 -3.12
N THR A 183 -3.27 -7.61 -3.95
CA THR A 183 -4.35 -8.54 -4.27
C THR A 183 -3.79 -9.62 -5.20
N GLY A 184 -3.18 -10.65 -4.62
CA GLY A 184 -2.69 -11.87 -5.25
C GLY A 184 -3.77 -12.67 -6.01
N THR A 185 -4.91 -12.09 -6.33
CA THR A 185 -5.67 -12.42 -7.54
C THR A 185 -4.89 -11.94 -8.74
N GLY A 186 -4.00 -12.79 -9.25
CA GLY A 186 -3.20 -12.57 -10.47
C GLY A 186 -4.04 -12.40 -11.74
N ARG A 187 -4.84 -11.33 -11.79
CA ARG A 187 -5.18 -10.62 -13.01
C ARG A 187 -4.11 -9.56 -13.15
N ALA A 188 -2.98 -9.96 -13.73
CA ALA A 188 -2.14 -9.00 -14.41
C ALA A 188 -3.05 -8.32 -15.42
N ILE A 189 -3.50 -7.10 -15.10
CA ILE A 189 -3.97 -6.19 -16.12
C ILE A 189 -2.67 -5.68 -16.76
N THR A 190 -1.99 -6.55 -17.50
CA THR A 190 -1.18 -6.12 -18.61
C THR A 190 -2.17 -5.52 -19.60
N SER A 191 -2.58 -4.28 -19.37
CA SER A 191 -2.77 -3.37 -20.48
C SER A 191 -1.39 -3.22 -21.09
N THR A 192 -0.97 -4.23 -21.85
CA THR A 192 0.01 -4.05 -22.88
C THR A 192 -0.54 -2.88 -23.68
N PRO A 193 0.07 -1.68 -23.64
CA PRO A 193 -0.32 -0.64 -24.58
C PRO A 193 -0.23 -1.32 -25.94
N GLU A 194 -1.32 -1.29 -26.69
CA GLU A 194 -1.42 -1.90 -28.02
C GLU A 194 -0.25 -1.36 -28.83
N ARG A 195 0.83 -2.13 -28.82
CA ARG A 195 2.09 -1.72 -29.41
C ARG A 195 1.85 -1.94 -30.87
N GLU A 196 1.52 -0.85 -31.57
CA GLU A 196 1.43 -0.83 -33.02
C GLU A 196 2.57 -1.67 -33.57
N HIS A 197 2.18 -2.74 -34.25
CA HIS A 197 3.06 -3.79 -34.72
C HIS A 197 3.87 -3.23 -35.89
N THR A 198 4.81 -2.34 -35.60
CA THR A 198 5.80 -1.92 -36.58
C THR A 198 6.73 -3.11 -36.82
N PRO A 199 6.88 -3.57 -38.07
CA PRO A 199 7.74 -4.70 -38.37
C PRO A 199 9.17 -4.38 -37.88
N PRO A 200 9.87 -5.37 -37.29
CA PRO A 200 11.22 -5.14 -36.80
C PRO A 200 12.08 -4.66 -37.94
N THR A 201 12.55 -3.41 -37.84
CA THR A 201 13.56 -2.88 -38.75
C THR A 201 14.83 -3.67 -38.46
N ILE A 202 15.16 -4.60 -39.37
CA ILE A 202 16.38 -5.38 -39.34
C ILE A 202 17.52 -4.40 -39.54
N LEU A 203 18.13 -3.94 -38.44
CA LEU A 203 19.39 -3.22 -38.53
C LEU A 203 20.49 -4.23 -38.87
N PRO A 204 21.32 -3.98 -39.88
CA PRO A 204 22.43 -4.85 -40.22
C PRO A 204 23.35 -4.99 -39.01
N ALA A 205 23.67 -6.23 -38.66
CA ALA A 205 24.60 -6.56 -37.59
C ALA A 205 25.95 -5.90 -37.86
N ILE A 206 26.29 -4.88 -37.07
CA ILE A 206 27.65 -4.35 -37.02
C ILE A 206 28.49 -5.43 -36.32
N VAL A 207 29.23 -6.18 -37.11
CA VAL A 207 30.26 -7.11 -36.63
C VAL A 207 31.34 -6.27 -35.95
N PRO A 208 31.64 -6.47 -34.65
CA PRO A 208 32.77 -5.81 -34.01
C PRO A 208 34.06 -6.36 -34.62
N GLY A 209 34.58 -5.63 -35.60
CA GLY A 209 35.87 -5.88 -36.22
C GLY A 209 36.99 -5.55 -35.25
N THR A 210 37.79 -6.57 -34.94
CA THR A 210 39.26 -6.57 -34.81
C THR A 210 39.91 -5.30 -34.29
N MET A 211 40.49 -5.42 -33.09
CA MET A 211 41.43 -4.45 -32.53
C MET A 211 42.58 -4.16 -33.51
N SER A 212 42.77 -2.87 -33.81
CA SER A 212 43.94 -2.35 -34.52
C SER A 212 45.11 -2.19 -33.53
N PRO A 213 46.27 -2.85 -33.73
CA PRO A 213 47.39 -2.78 -32.81
C PRO A 213 48.47 -1.83 -33.35
N TYR A 214 48.20 -0.53 -33.44
CA TYR A 214 49.27 0.45 -33.72
C TYR A 214 48.92 1.80 -33.11
N LEU A 215 49.43 2.07 -31.91
CA LEU A 215 49.87 3.39 -31.48
C LEU A 215 50.97 3.18 -30.43
N GLU A 216 52.19 3.09 -30.93
CA GLU A 216 53.43 3.05 -30.17
C GLU A 216 53.90 4.50 -30.00
N GLU A 217 53.63 5.09 -28.83
CA GLU A 217 53.97 6.47 -28.52
C GLU A 217 55.39 6.54 -27.93
N LYS A 218 56.32 7.03 -28.75
CA LYS A 218 57.70 7.34 -28.35
C LYS A 218 57.70 8.41 -27.28
N ARG A 219 58.34 8.13 -26.14
CA ARG A 219 58.83 9.16 -25.22
C ARG A 219 60.20 9.59 -25.72
N GLU A 220 60.34 10.85 -26.06
CA GLU A 220 61.63 11.51 -26.22
C GLU A 220 62.01 12.16 -24.89
N ASP A 221 63.24 11.87 -24.46
CA ASP A 221 63.88 12.44 -23.28
C ASP A 221 64.28 13.90 -23.53
N GLY A 222 64.04 14.75 -22.52
CA GLY A 222 64.55 16.12 -22.42
C GLY A 222 64.66 16.53 -20.96
#